data_AF-A0A7C6VSX4-F1
#
_entry.id   AF-A0A7C6VSX4-F1
#
_cell.length_a   1.000
_cell.length_b   1.000
_cell.length_c   1.000
_cell.angle_alpha   90.00
_cell.angle_beta   90.00
_cell.angle_gamma   90.00
#
_symmetry.space_group_name_H-M   'P 1'
#
loop_
_entity.id
_entity.type
_entity.pdbx_description
1 polymer ?
#
loop_
_entity_poly.entity_id
_entity_poly.type
_entity_poly.pdbx_seq_one_letter_code
_entity_poly.pdbx_strand_id
1 'polypeptide(L)'
;MNKKGFTLVELLSSIVFVSLIAFVLIEIVMSLKNLYDTSGLKTELLNKQGIISNKINSTLLTNSVVLVQRCGNECIDFTMSDNSVIKLEIDIKNNIISFGDYKTELNQNSQFGQIRINNILSTFSHPTKFDGILNIKIPIKSNNFEDKDFGINIVYQYNSNYTTINID
;
A
#
# COMPACT_ATOMS: atom_id res chain seq x y z
N MET A 1 3.82 28.73 -68.78
CA MET A 1 3.57 27.76 -67.69
C MET A 1 4.59 28.01 -66.58
N ASN A 2 4.14 28.55 -65.45
CA ASN A 2 5.00 29.03 -64.37
C ASN A 2 5.39 27.84 -63.46
N LYS A 3 6.56 27.22 -63.69
CA LYS A 3 7.04 26.10 -62.86
C LYS A 3 7.67 26.64 -61.58
N LYS A 4 6.84 27.02 -60.60
CA LYS A 4 7.28 27.29 -59.23
C LYS A 4 7.51 25.94 -58.52
N GLY A 5 8.66 25.33 -58.78
CA GLY A 5 9.13 24.16 -58.03
C GLY A 5 9.56 24.58 -56.63
N PHE A 6 9.31 23.71 -55.65
CA PHE A 6 9.75 23.89 -54.25
C PHE A 6 11.27 24.07 -54.22
N THR A 7 11.77 25.07 -53.49
CA THR A 7 13.22 25.27 -53.40
C THR A 7 13.85 24.29 -52.40
N LEU A 8 15.07 23.83 -52.67
CA LEU A 8 15.79 22.89 -51.79
C LEU A 8 15.92 23.41 -50.34
N VAL A 9 16.05 24.73 -50.20
CA VAL A 9 16.14 25.43 -48.91
C VAL A 9 14.82 25.34 -48.13
N GLU A 10 13.67 25.53 -48.79
CA GLU A 10 12.35 25.37 -48.15
C GLU A 10 12.11 23.93 -47.71
N LEU A 11 12.57 22.94 -48.49
CA LEU A 11 12.48 21.53 -48.13
C LEU A 11 13.31 21.21 -46.88
N LEU A 12 14.57 21.65 -46.84
CA LEU A 12 15.47 21.43 -45.70
C LEU A 12 14.94 22.11 -44.43
N SER A 13 14.49 23.35 -44.56
CA SER A 13 13.87 24.09 -43.45
C SER A 13 12.66 23.34 -42.89
N SER A 14 11.78 22.84 -43.75
CA SER A 14 10.58 22.09 -43.34
C SER A 14 10.93 20.80 -42.58
N ILE A 15 11.94 20.05 -43.03
CA ILE A 15 12.38 18.80 -42.38
C ILE A 15 12.92 19.09 -40.97
N VAL A 16 13.71 20.16 -40.81
CA VAL A 16 14.25 20.56 -39.51
C VAL A 16 13.12 20.95 -38.56
N PHE A 17 12.15 21.76 -39.01
CA PHE A 17 11.00 22.13 -38.19
C PHE A 17 10.16 20.92 -37.77
N VAL A 18 9.86 20.02 -38.71
CA VAL A 18 9.10 18.79 -38.40
C VAL A 18 9.84 17.92 -37.39
N SER A 19 11.15 17.75 -37.54
CA SER A 19 11.97 16.95 -36.63
C SER A 19 12.01 17.56 -35.23
N LEU A 20 12.13 18.89 -35.14
CA LEU A 20 12.15 19.61 -33.87
C LEU A 20 10.80 19.51 -33.15
N ILE A 21 9.70 19.66 -33.90
CA ILE A 21 8.35 19.46 -33.35
C ILE A 21 8.16 18.02 -32.89
N ALA A 22 8.60 17.03 -33.67
CA ALA A 22 8.49 15.61 -33.31
C ALA A 22 9.29 15.30 -32.02
N PHE A 23 10.48 15.87 -31.88
CA PHE A 23 11.30 15.71 -30.68
C PHE A 23 10.59 16.25 -29.43
N VAL A 24 10.05 17.48 -29.50
CA VAL A 24 9.29 18.09 -28.40
C VAL A 24 8.06 17.25 -28.04
N LEU A 25 7.33 16.74 -29.03
CA LEU A 25 6.17 15.87 -28.79
C LEU A 25 6.56 14.59 -28.06
N ILE A 26 7.68 13.97 -28.44
CA ILE A 26 8.19 12.76 -27.79
C ILE A 26 8.57 13.05 -26.33
N GLU A 27 9.24 14.17 -26.05
CA GLU A 27 9.59 14.57 -24.68
C GLU A 27 8.35 14.78 -23.81
N ILE A 28 7.31 15.43 -24.35
CA ILE A 28 6.04 15.64 -23.64
C ILE A 28 5.39 14.29 -23.32
N VAL A 29 5.33 13.37 -24.29
CA VAL A 29 4.75 12.03 -24.10
C VAL A 29 5.51 11.25 -23.03
N MET A 30 6.85 11.27 -23.06
CA MET A 30 7.67 10.61 -22.04
C MET A 30 7.47 11.22 -20.66
N SER A 31 7.39 12.55 -20.57
CA SER A 31 7.17 13.27 -19.31
C SER A 31 5.82 12.94 -18.69
N LEU A 32 4.75 12.92 -19.51
CA LEU A 32 3.42 12.52 -19.07
C LEU A 32 3.43 11.07 -18.58
N LYS A 33 4.02 10.15 -19.35
CA LYS A 33 4.13 8.74 -18.94
C LYS A 33 4.81 8.60 -17.58
N ASN A 34 5.95 9.26 -17.38
CA ASN A 34 6.68 9.19 -16.13
C ASN A 34 5.89 9.77 -14.94
N LEU A 35 5.15 10.86 -15.16
CA LEU A 35 4.24 11.43 -14.16
C LEU A 35 3.10 10.49 -13.79
N TYR A 36 2.49 9.81 -14.78
CA TYR A 36 1.45 8.82 -14.55
C TYR A 36 2.00 7.60 -13.79
N ASP A 37 3.16 7.09 -14.19
CA ASP A 37 3.78 5.94 -13.53
C ASP A 37 4.13 6.30 -12.08
N THR A 38 4.76 7.43 -11.80
CA THR A 38 5.13 7.79 -10.43
C THR A 38 3.94 8.26 -9.59
N SER A 39 3.16 9.22 -10.06
CA SER A 39 2.08 9.81 -9.26
C SER A 39 0.88 8.87 -9.16
N GLY A 40 0.59 8.12 -10.22
CA GLY A 40 -0.46 7.10 -10.24
C GLY A 40 -0.15 5.95 -9.29
N LEU A 41 1.04 5.33 -9.40
CA LEU A 41 1.44 4.25 -8.50
C LEU A 41 1.45 4.70 -7.04
N LYS A 42 1.98 5.91 -6.75
CA LYS A 42 1.97 6.48 -5.40
C LYS A 42 0.53 6.61 -4.85
N THR A 43 -0.38 7.16 -5.64
CA THR A 43 -1.77 7.37 -5.24
C THR A 43 -2.49 6.04 -5.03
N GLU A 44 -2.24 5.06 -5.89
CA GLU A 44 -2.78 3.71 -5.76
C GLU A 44 -2.31 3.04 -4.46
N LEU A 45 -1.01 3.09 -4.17
CA LEU A 45 -0.44 2.53 -2.93
C LEU A 45 -1.04 3.19 -1.69
N LEU A 46 -1.12 4.52 -1.67
CA LEU A 46 -1.74 5.28 -0.58
C LEU A 46 -3.23 4.95 -0.41
N ASN A 47 -3.97 4.80 -1.51
CA ASN A 47 -5.38 4.41 -1.46
C ASN A 47 -5.56 3.01 -0.89
N LYS A 48 -4.75 2.03 -1.33
CA LYS A 48 -4.80 0.67 -0.79
C LYS A 48 -4.44 0.66 0.70
N GLN A 49 -3.38 1.36 1.09
CA GLN A 49 -2.98 1.55 2.49
C GLN A 49 -4.12 2.17 3.33
N GLY A 50 -4.76 3.23 2.83
CA GLY A 50 -5.85 3.91 3.50
C GLY A 50 -7.09 3.02 3.67
N ILE A 51 -7.52 2.34 2.60
CA ILE A 51 -8.69 1.46 2.62
C ILE A 51 -8.47 0.31 3.61
N ILE A 52 -7.33 -0.37 3.54
CA ILE A 52 -7.08 -1.52 4.41
C ILE A 52 -6.89 -1.11 5.87
N SER A 53 -6.18 0.00 6.13
CA SER A 53 -6.03 0.52 7.50
C SER A 53 -7.38 0.92 8.08
N ASN A 54 -8.24 1.57 7.27
CA ASN A 54 -9.58 1.94 7.71
C ASN A 54 -10.46 0.71 7.96
N LYS A 55 -10.41 -0.31 7.09
CA LYS A 55 -11.16 -1.56 7.27
C LYS A 55 -10.73 -2.27 8.55
N ILE A 56 -9.42 -2.44 8.77
CA ILE A 56 -8.89 -3.06 9.98
C ILE A 56 -9.31 -2.26 11.21
N ASN A 57 -9.03 -0.95 11.24
CA ASN A 57 -9.35 -0.12 12.40
C ASN A 57 -10.86 -0.10 12.70
N SER A 58 -11.72 0.05 11.68
CA SER A 58 -13.17 0.04 11.90
C SER A 58 -13.64 -1.30 12.45
N THR A 59 -13.16 -2.43 11.91
CA THR A 59 -13.48 -3.77 12.42
C THR A 59 -13.00 -3.99 13.86
N LEU A 60 -11.77 -3.58 14.21
CA LEU A 60 -11.23 -3.74 15.56
C LEU A 60 -11.84 -2.79 16.58
N LEU A 61 -12.38 -1.64 16.15
CA LEU A 61 -13.06 -0.68 17.02
C LEU A 61 -14.52 -1.06 17.28
N THR A 62 -15.22 -1.64 16.28
CA THR A 62 -16.62 -2.05 16.45
C THR A 62 -16.76 -3.37 17.18
N ASN A 63 -15.78 -4.28 17.02
CA ASN A 63 -15.84 -5.62 17.58
C ASN A 63 -14.86 -5.72 18.74
N SER A 64 -15.32 -6.30 19.86
CA SER A 64 -14.45 -6.55 21.00
C SER A 64 -13.54 -7.73 20.68
N VAL A 65 -12.24 -7.48 20.51
CA VAL A 65 -11.24 -8.52 20.23
C VAL A 65 -10.90 -9.24 21.54
N VAL A 66 -11.01 -10.57 21.54
CA VAL A 66 -10.73 -11.42 22.71
C VAL A 66 -9.38 -12.13 22.58
N LEU A 67 -9.00 -12.49 21.35
CA LEU A 67 -7.73 -13.15 21.09
C LEU A 67 -7.13 -12.63 19.79
N VAL A 68 -5.85 -12.24 19.84
CA VAL A 68 -5.03 -12.05 18.65
C VAL A 68 -3.95 -13.11 18.66
N GLN A 69 -3.88 -13.91 17.59
CA GLN A 69 -2.89 -14.97 17.48
C GLN A 69 -2.21 -14.99 16.11
N ARG A 70 -0.96 -15.42 16.09
CA ARG A 70 -0.24 -15.66 14.84
C ARG A 70 -0.68 -17.02 14.27
N CYS A 71 -1.13 -17.05 13.01
CA CYS A 71 -1.52 -18.30 12.33
C CYS A 71 -0.44 -18.83 11.36
N GLY A 72 0.72 -18.15 11.31
CA GLY A 72 1.84 -18.42 10.42
C GLY A 72 2.74 -17.18 10.27
N ASN A 73 3.77 -17.27 9.43
CA ASN A 73 4.72 -16.16 9.26
C ASN A 73 4.08 -14.88 8.69
N GLU A 74 3.08 -15.06 7.82
CA GLU A 74 2.45 -14.01 7.03
C GLU A 74 0.95 -13.85 7.35
N CYS A 75 0.49 -14.34 8.50
CA CYS A 75 -0.91 -14.21 8.88
C CYS A 75 -1.16 -14.02 10.38
N ILE A 76 -2.25 -13.32 10.69
CA ILE A 76 -2.73 -13.01 12.04
C ILE A 76 -4.24 -13.25 12.09
N ASP A 77 -4.69 -14.00 13.10
CA ASP A 77 -6.11 -14.20 13.38
C ASP A 77 -6.56 -13.29 14.52
N PHE A 78 -7.68 -12.60 14.30
CA PHE A 78 -8.39 -11.81 15.29
C PHE A 78 -9.70 -12.53 15.64
N THR A 79 -9.78 -13.05 16.86
CA THR A 79 -11.00 -13.66 17.39
C THR A 79 -11.79 -12.63 18.17
N MET A 80 -13.04 -12.45 17.77
CA MET A 80 -13.98 -11.51 18.37
C MET A 80 -14.78 -12.15 19.50
N SER A 81 -15.45 -11.33 20.30
CA SER A 81 -16.30 -11.77 21.41
C SER A 81 -17.50 -12.62 21.01
N ASP A 82 -17.90 -12.58 19.73
CA ASP A 82 -18.96 -13.43 19.15
C ASP A 82 -18.42 -14.75 18.57
N ASN A 83 -17.17 -15.09 18.88
CA ASN A 83 -16.41 -16.21 18.31
C ASN A 83 -16.13 -16.14 16.80
N SER A 84 -16.46 -15.04 16.12
CA SER A 84 -16.03 -14.85 14.73
C SER A 84 -14.50 -14.65 14.68
N VAL A 85 -13.88 -15.24 13.66
CA VAL A 85 -12.44 -15.10 13.41
C VAL A 85 -12.24 -14.35 12.12
N ILE A 86 -11.53 -13.23 12.20
CA ILE A 86 -11.14 -12.43 11.03
C ILE A 86 -9.64 -12.58 10.85
N LYS A 87 -9.26 -13.09 9.67
CA LYS A 87 -7.87 -13.33 9.32
C LYS A 87 -7.31 -12.16 8.52
N LEU A 88 -6.14 -11.68 8.94
CA LEU A 88 -5.24 -10.87 8.15
C LEU A 88 -4.18 -11.79 7.54
N GLU A 89 -4.14 -11.89 6.23
CA GLU A 89 -3.21 -12.77 5.52
C GLU A 89 -2.52 -11.99 4.41
N ILE A 90 -1.22 -12.25 4.26
CA ILE A 90 -0.39 -11.72 3.20
C ILE A 90 0.14 -12.90 2.40
N ASP A 91 -0.06 -12.85 1.10
CA ASP A 91 0.60 -13.73 0.15
C ASP A 91 1.70 -12.93 -0.53
N ILE A 92 2.93 -13.06 -0.04
CA ILE A 92 4.08 -12.32 -0.58
C ILE A 92 4.37 -12.72 -2.03
N LYS A 93 4.10 -13.97 -2.43
CA LYS A 93 4.39 -14.45 -3.79
C LYS A 93 3.48 -13.81 -4.81
N ASN A 94 2.20 -13.69 -4.47
CA ASN A 94 1.20 -13.08 -5.34
C ASN A 94 0.96 -11.60 -5.04
N ASN A 95 1.69 -11.00 -4.10
CA ASN A 95 1.52 -9.61 -3.65
C ASN A 95 0.08 -9.28 -3.23
N ILE A 96 -0.59 -10.22 -2.57
CA ILE A 96 -1.97 -10.07 -2.13
C ILE A 96 -2.01 -9.86 -0.63
N ILE A 97 -2.89 -8.97 -0.18
CA ILE A 97 -3.30 -8.85 1.21
C ILE A 97 -4.81 -9.06 1.31
N SER A 98 -5.22 -9.85 2.29
CA SER A 98 -6.62 -10.12 2.62
C SER A 98 -6.88 -9.83 4.08
N PHE A 99 -8.03 -9.20 4.34
CA PHE A 99 -8.56 -8.99 5.68
C PHE A 99 -10.06 -9.22 5.67
N GLY A 100 -10.49 -10.37 6.19
CA GLY A 100 -11.90 -10.78 6.13
C GLY A 100 -12.42 -10.86 4.69
N ASP A 101 -13.39 -10.02 4.37
CA ASP A 101 -14.03 -9.89 3.05
C ASP A 101 -13.25 -9.01 2.05
N TYR A 102 -12.30 -8.21 2.54
CA TYR A 102 -11.51 -7.33 1.69
C TYR A 102 -10.24 -8.01 1.21
N LYS A 103 -9.97 -7.93 -0.10
CA LYS A 103 -8.76 -8.45 -0.73
C LYS A 103 -8.24 -7.45 -1.75
N THR A 104 -6.94 -7.20 -1.74
CA THR A 104 -6.29 -6.35 -2.74
C THR A 104 -4.90 -6.87 -3.09
N GLU A 105 -4.47 -6.58 -4.31
CA GLU A 105 -3.16 -6.94 -4.85
C GLU A 105 -2.31 -5.67 -5.03
N LEU A 106 -1.01 -5.75 -4.78
CA LEU A 106 -0.09 -4.66 -5.15
C LEU A 106 0.32 -4.77 -6.62
N ASN A 107 0.59 -3.62 -7.21
CA ASN A 107 1.14 -3.52 -8.56
C ASN A 107 2.54 -4.16 -8.66
N GLN A 108 2.93 -4.57 -9.88
CA GLN A 108 4.14 -5.39 -10.16
C GLN A 108 5.47 -4.79 -9.66
N ASN A 109 5.51 -3.48 -9.39
CA ASN A 109 6.71 -2.77 -8.92
C ASN A 109 6.76 -2.63 -7.39
N SER A 110 5.83 -3.24 -6.67
CA SER A 110 5.72 -3.17 -5.21
C SER A 110 5.57 -4.56 -4.60
N GLN A 111 6.11 -4.73 -3.40
CA GLN A 111 6.07 -6.00 -2.67
C GLN A 111 5.79 -5.77 -1.19
N PHE A 112 5.02 -6.69 -0.60
CA PHE A 112 4.89 -6.75 0.85
C PHE A 112 6.17 -7.30 1.47
N GLY A 113 6.65 -6.66 2.54
CA GLY A 113 7.67 -7.23 3.39
C GLY A 113 7.06 -7.99 4.56
N GLN A 114 7.94 -8.55 5.40
CA GLN A 114 7.54 -9.36 6.55
C GLN A 114 6.74 -8.56 7.59
N ILE A 115 5.70 -9.19 8.12
CA ILE A 115 4.87 -8.63 9.19
C ILE A 115 5.70 -8.50 10.47
N ARG A 116 5.78 -7.29 11.00
CA ARG A 116 6.39 -6.98 12.29
C ARG A 116 5.31 -6.69 13.30
N ILE A 117 5.30 -7.45 14.39
CA ILE A 117 4.33 -7.29 15.46
C ILE A 117 5.07 -6.94 16.72
N ASN A 118 4.62 -5.89 17.40
CA ASN A 118 5.15 -5.48 18.69
C ASN A 118 3.99 -5.30 19.65
N ASN A 119 4.11 -5.88 20.83
CA ASN A 119 3.12 -5.75 21.88
C ASN A 119 3.75 -5.05 23.09
N ILE A 120 3.15 -3.95 23.51
CA ILE A 120 3.60 -3.15 24.63
C ILE A 120 2.54 -3.25 25.71
N LEU A 121 2.88 -3.89 26.82
CA LEU A 121 2.02 -3.99 27.99
C LEU A 121 2.54 -3.05 29.10
N SER A 122 1.65 -2.29 29.72
CA SER A 122 1.93 -1.52 30.92
C SER A 122 2.27 -2.46 32.08
N THR A 123 3.20 -2.05 32.95
CA THR A 123 3.53 -2.77 34.17
C THR A 123 2.39 -2.82 35.18
N PHE A 124 1.37 -1.98 35.01
CA PHE A 124 0.18 -1.93 35.86
C PHE A 124 -1.06 -2.26 35.05
N SER A 125 -1.64 -3.43 35.31
CA SER A 125 -2.94 -3.84 34.76
C SER A 125 -4.06 -3.07 35.47
N HIS A 126 -4.97 -2.48 34.70
CA HIS A 126 -6.14 -1.79 35.25
C HIS A 126 -7.41 -2.53 34.81
N PRO A 127 -8.37 -2.80 35.72
CA PRO A 127 -9.53 -3.66 35.41
C PRO A 127 -10.44 -3.14 34.29
N THR A 128 -10.39 -1.84 33.99
CA THR A 128 -11.32 -1.18 33.06
C THR A 128 -10.66 -0.23 32.06
N LYS A 129 -9.33 -0.04 32.13
CA LYS A 129 -8.60 0.87 31.21
C LYS A 129 -7.72 0.07 30.28
N PHE A 130 -7.44 0.61 29.10
CA PHE A 130 -6.44 0.02 28.22
C PHE A 130 -5.06 0.06 28.90
N ASP A 131 -4.41 -1.09 28.93
CA ASP A 131 -3.09 -1.30 29.51
C ASP A 131 -2.15 -1.98 28.50
N GLY A 132 -2.64 -2.35 27.31
CA GLY A 132 -1.86 -2.93 26.22
C GLY A 132 -2.01 -2.17 24.91
N ILE A 133 -0.92 -2.14 24.14
CA ILE A 133 -0.88 -1.61 22.77
C ILE A 133 -0.27 -2.67 21.86
N LEU A 134 -1.07 -3.16 20.92
CA LEU A 134 -0.63 -4.00 19.83
C LEU A 134 -0.33 -3.15 18.60
N ASN A 135 0.91 -3.19 18.15
CA ASN A 135 1.37 -2.54 16.92
C ASN A 135 1.70 -3.59 15.87
N ILE A 136 1.01 -3.57 14.73
CA ILE A 136 1.28 -4.43 13.59
C ILE A 136 1.73 -3.55 12.43
N LYS A 137 2.94 -3.80 11.94
CA LYS A 137 3.54 -3.10 10.81
C LYS A 137 3.76 -4.05 9.65
N ILE A 138 3.21 -3.71 8.50
CA ILE A 138 3.36 -4.44 7.25
C ILE A 138 4.05 -3.50 6.27
N PRO A 139 5.37 -3.60 6.10
CA PRO A 139 6.08 -2.71 5.17
C PRO A 139 5.67 -3.02 3.73
N ILE A 140 5.52 -1.98 2.92
CA ILE A 140 5.37 -2.09 1.46
C ILE A 140 6.59 -1.44 0.83
N LYS A 141 7.38 -2.24 0.11
CA LYS A 141 8.54 -1.76 -0.64
C LYS A 141 8.13 -1.52 -2.08
N SER A 142 8.55 -0.40 -2.67
CA SER A 142 8.37 -0.13 -4.09
C SER A 142 9.71 0.25 -4.70
N ASN A 143 10.07 -0.37 -5.82
CA ASN A 143 11.33 -0.09 -6.52
C ASN A 143 11.39 1.37 -7.02
N ASN A 144 10.24 2.00 -7.21
CA ASN A 144 10.14 3.39 -7.67
C ASN A 144 10.32 4.41 -6.52
N PHE A 145 10.30 3.95 -5.26
CA PHE A 145 10.25 4.83 -4.08
C PHE A 145 11.03 4.24 -2.89
N GLU A 146 12.35 4.12 -3.00
CA GLU A 146 13.20 3.48 -1.99
C GLU A 146 13.09 4.13 -0.59
N ASP A 147 12.87 5.44 -0.51
CA ASP A 147 12.84 6.20 0.76
C ASP A 147 11.43 6.43 1.35
N LYS A 148 10.37 5.86 0.75
CA LYS A 148 8.99 6.13 1.19
C LYS A 148 8.35 4.88 1.79
N ASP A 149 7.74 5.08 2.96
CA ASP A 149 6.96 4.04 3.63
C ASP A 149 5.49 4.11 3.17
N PHE A 150 5.10 3.15 2.34
CA PHE A 150 3.69 2.89 2.00
C PHE A 150 3.10 1.76 2.85
N GLY A 151 3.83 1.32 3.87
CA GLY A 151 3.46 0.21 4.73
C GLY A 151 2.22 0.48 5.56
N ILE A 152 1.52 -0.58 5.92
CA ILE A 152 0.33 -0.52 6.76
C ILE A 152 0.77 -0.54 8.22
N ASN A 153 0.30 0.43 9.00
CA ASN A 153 0.57 0.51 10.43
C ASN A 153 -0.75 0.48 11.21
N ILE A 154 -0.96 -0.61 11.93
CA ILE A 154 -2.17 -0.85 12.74
C ILE A 154 -1.77 -0.69 14.20
N VAL A 155 -2.51 0.16 14.90
CA VAL A 155 -2.33 0.41 16.34
C VAL A 155 -3.64 0.08 17.02
N TYR A 156 -3.63 -0.98 17.84
CA TYR A 156 -4.80 -1.43 18.59
C TYR A 156 -4.53 -1.35 20.08
N GLN A 157 -5.38 -0.61 20.80
CA GLN A 157 -5.33 -0.51 22.26
C GLN A 157 -6.30 -1.50 22.87
N TYR A 158 -5.85 -2.24 23.88
CA TYR A 158 -6.64 -3.29 24.51
C TYR A 158 -6.46 -3.33 26.03
N ASN A 159 -7.37 -4.03 26.69
CA ASN A 159 -7.28 -4.33 28.12
C ASN A 159 -6.92 -5.81 28.28
N SER A 160 -5.81 -6.08 28.95
CA SER A 160 -5.23 -7.42 29.11
C SER A 160 -6.10 -8.41 29.88
N ASN A 161 -7.12 -7.95 30.62
CA ASN A 161 -8.08 -8.82 31.30
C ASN A 161 -9.14 -9.40 30.33
N TYR A 162 -9.36 -8.75 29.18
CA TYR A 162 -10.40 -9.14 28.21
C TYR A 162 -9.81 -9.62 26.88
N THR A 163 -8.58 -9.21 26.56
CA THR A 163 -7.91 -9.54 25.31
C THR A 163 -6.58 -10.24 25.57
N THR A 164 -6.43 -11.44 25.02
CA THR A 164 -5.18 -12.20 25.03
C THR A 164 -4.44 -11.98 23.72
N ILE A 165 -3.13 -11.77 23.81
CA ILE A 165 -2.26 -11.56 22.65
C ILE A 165 -1.20 -12.67 22.64
N ASN A 166 -1.22 -13.55 21.64
CA ASN A 166 -0.31 -14.68 21.48
C ASN A 166 0.42 -14.60 20.14
N ILE A 167 1.65 -14.06 20.13
CA ILE A 167 2.35 -13.67 18.90
C ILE A 167 3.70 -14.36 18.72
N ASP A 168 3.95 -15.38 19.52
CA ASP A 168 5.17 -16.19 19.48
C ASP A 168 5.28 -17.02 18.19
#